data_AF-D3S3K7-F1
#
_entry.id   AF-D3S3K7-F1
#
_cell.length_a   1.000
_cell.length_b   1.000
_cell.length_c   1.000
_cell.angle_alpha   90.00
_cell.angle_beta   90.00
_cell.angle_gamma   90.00
#
_symmetry.space_group_name_H-M   'P 1'
#
loop_
_entity.id
_entity.type
_entity.pdbx_description
1 polymer ?
#
loop_
_entity_poly.entity_id
_entity_poly.type
_entity_poly.pdbx_seq_one_letter_code
_entity_poly.pdbx_strand_id
1 'polypeptide(L)'
;MMLTPRVILSIVILLAVGVLVLPSTVSLFAGQHDWYNIDARGNDIPCEKCHADVYDELKNNPYHENFTCDLCHRAINISYASGYSNGPDMSYEWGAHAASTVSCLVCHSGPNSGEGAMHEHHEVVADCSVCHSPSPTDYPPVAGGFGLTGEANDTGTYAAHRQFVLDAKNNSLMTSANEACIACHTHVPVRINWSHAVSLELNATQILSEWTTENYNANGTAVRIVWGNAEGTGGLLYNGTTTKSWGTGTWP
;
A
#
# COMPACT_ATOMS: atom_id res chain seq x y z
N MET A 1 52.48 -6.95 43.94
CA MET A 1 51.16 -6.63 44.52
C MET A 1 50.27 -7.85 44.32
N MET A 2 50.02 -8.62 45.39
CA MET A 2 49.18 -9.83 45.31
C MET A 2 47.71 -9.41 45.28
N LEU A 3 46.97 -9.84 44.26
CA LEU A 3 45.53 -9.61 44.17
C LEU A 3 44.85 -10.38 45.30
N THR A 4 44.01 -9.70 46.08
CA THR A 4 43.28 -10.36 47.17
C THR A 4 42.23 -11.32 46.60
N PRO A 5 41.85 -12.39 47.32
CA PRO A 5 40.87 -13.36 46.83
C PRO A 5 39.52 -12.74 46.40
N ARG A 6 39.14 -11.62 47.03
CA ARG A 6 37.95 -10.85 46.65
C ARG A 6 38.09 -10.19 45.28
N VAL A 7 39.27 -9.66 44.96
CA VAL A 7 39.55 -9.06 43.65
C VAL A 7 39.59 -10.13 42.56
N ILE A 8 40.15 -11.31 42.86
CA ILE A 8 40.13 -12.44 41.92
C ILE A 8 38.69 -12.87 41.61
N LEU A 9 37.84 -12.99 42.64
CA LEU A 9 36.43 -13.35 42.45
C LEU A 9 35.67 -12.30 41.62
N SER A 10 35.88 -11.01 41.88
CA SER A 10 35.25 -9.94 41.11
C SER A 10 35.66 -9.96 39.64
N ILE A 11 36.94 -10.26 39.33
CA ILE A 11 37.42 -10.39 37.95
C ILE A 11 36.77 -11.59 37.26
N VAL A 12 36.67 -12.73 37.95
CA VAL A 12 36.03 -13.94 37.40
C VAL A 12 34.54 -13.69 37.12
N ILE A 13 33.83 -13.01 38.02
CA ILE A 13 32.42 -12.65 37.81
C ILE A 13 32.26 -11.71 36.62
N LEU A 14 33.11 -10.67 36.50
CA LEU A 14 33.06 -9.73 35.37
C LEU A 14 33.36 -10.43 34.04
N LEU A 15 34.33 -11.35 34.00
CA LEU A 15 34.63 -12.14 32.80
C LEU A 15 33.48 -13.09 32.46
N ALA A 16 32.87 -13.76 33.45
CA ALA A 16 31.74 -14.66 33.22
C ALA A 16 30.50 -13.91 32.70
N VAL A 17 30.19 -12.74 33.28
CA VAL A 17 29.11 -11.86 32.79
C VAL A 17 29.45 -11.32 31.41
N GLY A 18 30.70 -10.92 31.16
CA GLY A 18 31.15 -10.46 29.84
C GLY A 18 30.97 -11.53 28.76
N VAL A 19 31.35 -12.78 29.03
CA VAL A 19 31.21 -13.90 28.08
C VAL A 19 29.74 -14.28 27.85
N LEU A 20 28.85 -14.07 28.82
CA LEU A 20 27.41 -14.32 28.67
C LEU A 20 26.68 -13.18 27.95
N VAL A 21 27.01 -11.92 28.27
CA VAL A 21 26.27 -10.74 27.80
C VAL A 21 26.80 -10.24 26.45
N LEU A 22 28.11 -10.24 26.21
CA LEU A 22 28.68 -9.70 24.97
C LEU A 22 28.22 -10.43 23.70
N PRO A 23 28.10 -11.78 23.66
CA PRO A 23 27.55 -12.44 22.47
C PRO A 23 26.10 -12.06 22.20
N SER A 24 25.29 -11.85 23.25
CA SER A 24 23.89 -11.46 23.09
C SER A 24 23.72 -10.02 22.62
N THR A 25 24.61 -9.10 23.01
CA THR A 25 24.59 -7.71 22.50
C THR A 25 25.24 -7.60 21.12
N VAL A 26 26.34 -8.30 20.87
CA VAL A 26 26.94 -8.40 19.53
C VAL A 26 25.98 -9.09 18.57
N SER A 27 25.20 -10.10 18.98
CA SER A 27 24.20 -10.74 18.11
C SER A 27 23.00 -9.84 17.80
N LEU A 28 22.71 -8.83 18.64
CA LEU A 28 21.67 -7.85 18.36
C LEU A 28 22.14 -6.78 17.36
N PHE A 29 23.46 -6.57 17.23
CA PHE A 29 24.03 -5.53 16.35
C PHE A 29 24.81 -6.07 15.14
N ALA A 30 25.38 -7.27 15.22
CA ALA A 30 26.13 -7.92 14.15
C ALA A 30 25.17 -8.73 13.26
N GLY A 31 25.06 -8.32 12.00
CA GLY A 31 24.18 -8.91 10.99
C GLY A 31 22.79 -8.25 10.86
N GLN A 32 22.43 -7.32 11.76
CA GLN A 32 21.20 -6.52 11.64
C GLN A 32 21.41 -5.16 10.93
N HIS A 33 22.66 -4.73 10.69
CA HIS A 33 22.99 -3.48 10.00
C HIS A 33 24.09 -3.69 8.94
N ASP A 34 23.82 -4.57 7.98
CA ASP A 34 24.65 -4.63 6.77
C ASP A 34 24.34 -3.39 5.93
N TRP A 35 25.36 -2.58 5.62
CA TRP A 35 25.22 -1.42 4.74
C TRP A 35 25.34 -1.91 3.31
N TYR A 36 24.23 -1.84 2.56
CA TYR A 36 24.19 -2.22 1.15
C TYR A 36 24.58 -1.03 0.28
N ASN A 37 25.42 -1.26 -0.74
CA ASN A 37 25.83 -0.22 -1.68
C ASN A 37 24.77 0.00 -2.76
N ILE A 38 23.90 0.98 -2.53
CA ILE A 38 22.77 1.35 -3.39
C ILE A 38 23.14 2.15 -4.65
N ASP A 39 24.40 2.56 -4.80
CA ASP A 39 24.85 3.40 -5.91
C ASP A 39 25.06 2.59 -7.21
N ALA A 40 25.20 1.27 -7.09
CA ALA A 40 25.42 0.39 -8.23
C ALA A 40 24.09 -0.03 -8.91
N ARG A 41 24.09 0.00 -10.24
CA ARG A 41 22.99 -0.57 -11.06
C ARG A 41 22.88 -2.07 -10.79
N GLY A 42 21.66 -2.57 -10.55
CA GLY A 42 21.43 -3.97 -10.19
C GLY A 42 21.88 -4.34 -8.77
N ASN A 43 22.09 -3.37 -7.87
CA ASN A 43 22.35 -3.67 -6.46
C ASN A 43 21.12 -4.28 -5.78
N ASP A 44 21.25 -5.46 -5.18
CA ASP A 44 20.13 -6.16 -4.55
C ASP A 44 20.08 -5.88 -3.04
N ILE A 45 19.19 -4.98 -2.63
CA ILE A 45 18.77 -4.89 -1.23
C ILE A 45 17.91 -6.13 -0.95
N PRO A 46 18.24 -6.97 0.05
CA PRO A 46 17.44 -8.15 0.36
C PRO A 46 16.18 -7.75 1.14
N CYS A 47 15.20 -7.17 0.44
CA CYS A 47 13.98 -6.59 1.02
C CYS A 47 13.24 -7.57 1.95
N GLU A 48 13.17 -8.84 1.57
CA GLU A 48 12.55 -9.93 2.35
C GLU A 48 13.19 -10.18 3.72
N LYS A 49 14.45 -9.75 3.93
CA LYS A 49 15.10 -9.82 5.26
C LYS A 49 14.39 -8.94 6.28
N CYS A 50 13.77 -7.85 5.83
CA CYS A 50 13.13 -6.84 6.69
C CYS A 50 11.61 -6.73 6.47
N HIS A 51 11.12 -7.03 5.26
CA HIS A 51 9.72 -6.89 4.83
C HIS A 51 9.14 -8.23 4.38
N ALA A 52 9.32 -9.27 5.21
CA ALA A 52 8.90 -10.63 4.88
C ALA A 52 7.37 -10.76 4.68
N ASP A 53 6.58 -10.03 5.47
CA ASP A 53 5.12 -9.96 5.36
C ASP A 53 4.65 -9.35 4.05
N VAL A 54 5.26 -8.23 3.63
CA VAL A 54 4.96 -7.56 2.35
C VAL A 54 5.37 -8.45 1.17
N TYR A 55 6.52 -9.13 1.27
CA TYR A 55 6.96 -10.07 0.26
C TYR A 55 5.97 -11.23 0.11
N ASP A 56 5.51 -11.79 1.23
CA ASP A 56 4.52 -12.87 1.22
C ASP A 56 3.18 -12.41 0.63
N GLU A 57 2.71 -11.19 0.92
CA GLU A 57 1.49 -10.63 0.32
C GLU A 57 1.63 -10.47 -1.21
N LEU A 58 2.77 -9.91 -1.67
CA LEU A 58 3.03 -9.71 -3.10
C LEU A 58 3.09 -11.04 -3.86
N LYS A 59 3.83 -12.02 -3.33
CA LYS A 59 4.05 -13.31 -3.98
C LYS A 59 2.77 -14.16 -4.04
N ASN A 60 1.90 -14.03 -3.06
CA ASN A 60 0.63 -14.76 -3.03
C ASN A 60 -0.51 -14.04 -3.77
N ASN A 61 -0.22 -12.90 -4.42
CA ASN A 61 -1.20 -12.15 -5.20
C ASN A 61 -1.27 -12.65 -6.66
N PRO A 62 -2.45 -13.02 -7.19
CA PRO A 62 -2.58 -13.57 -8.55
C PRO A 62 -2.32 -12.58 -9.69
N TYR A 63 -2.21 -11.28 -9.40
CA TYR A 63 -2.04 -10.21 -10.39
C TYR A 63 -0.61 -9.64 -10.42
N HIS A 64 0.12 -9.72 -9.31
CA HIS A 64 1.50 -9.21 -9.18
C HIS A 64 2.49 -10.28 -8.70
N GLU A 65 2.16 -11.58 -8.78
CA GLU A 65 3.01 -12.71 -8.34
C GLU A 65 4.40 -12.73 -8.99
N ASN A 66 4.53 -12.19 -10.20
CA ASN A 66 5.79 -12.15 -10.96
C ASN A 66 6.58 -10.86 -10.73
N PHE A 67 6.12 -9.97 -9.85
CA PHE A 67 6.81 -8.72 -9.58
C PHE A 67 7.83 -8.88 -8.45
N THR A 68 9.00 -8.28 -8.65
CA THR A 68 10.04 -8.14 -7.63
C THR A 68 9.98 -6.74 -7.02
N CYS A 69 10.49 -6.55 -5.80
CA CYS A 69 10.38 -5.27 -5.07
C CYS A 69 11.00 -4.09 -5.84
N ASP A 70 12.08 -4.33 -6.57
CA ASP A 70 12.79 -3.34 -7.39
C ASP A 70 11.95 -2.82 -8.57
N LEU A 71 10.97 -3.59 -9.09
CA LEU A 71 10.09 -3.13 -10.17
C LEU A 71 9.22 -1.94 -9.75
N CYS A 72 8.92 -1.79 -8.46
CA CYS A 72 8.14 -0.66 -7.97
C CYS A 72 9.04 0.40 -7.32
N HIS A 73 10.08 -0.03 -6.60
CA HIS A 73 10.92 0.88 -5.81
C HIS A 73 12.10 1.50 -6.57
N ARG A 74 12.45 0.95 -7.75
CA ARG A 74 13.65 1.32 -8.53
C ARG A 74 13.48 1.33 -10.04
N ALA A 75 12.39 0.79 -10.57
CA ALA A 75 12.04 1.00 -11.98
C ALA A 75 11.19 2.27 -12.10
N ILE A 76 11.04 2.79 -13.32
CA ILE A 76 9.97 3.75 -13.67
C ILE A 76 10.16 5.15 -13.04
N ASN A 77 11.24 5.89 -13.38
CA ASN A 77 11.52 7.25 -12.85
C ASN A 77 11.44 7.39 -11.30
N ILE A 78 11.44 6.26 -10.60
CA ILE A 78 11.33 6.13 -9.16
C ILE A 78 12.66 5.57 -8.69
N SER A 79 13.30 6.28 -7.77
CA SER A 79 14.60 5.88 -7.22
C SER A 79 14.61 5.98 -5.69
N TYR A 80 13.46 5.65 -5.08
CA TYR A 80 13.32 5.67 -3.63
C TYR A 80 14.32 4.75 -2.89
N ALA A 81 14.91 3.77 -3.60
CA ALA A 81 15.97 2.90 -3.10
C ALA A 81 17.23 2.91 -4.00
N SER A 82 17.49 4.01 -4.73
CA SER A 82 18.69 4.17 -5.54
C SER A 82 19.66 5.21 -4.98
N GLY A 83 20.94 5.07 -5.31
CA GLY A 83 21.91 6.15 -5.27
C GLY A 83 22.10 6.90 -6.60
N TYR A 84 21.36 6.53 -7.65
CA TYR A 84 21.49 7.09 -9.00
C TYR A 84 20.31 8.01 -9.32
N SER A 85 20.31 9.24 -8.80
CA SER A 85 19.26 10.22 -9.10
C SER A 85 19.63 11.09 -10.32
N ASN A 86 18.95 10.89 -11.46
CA ASN A 86 18.99 11.82 -12.62
C ASN A 86 17.59 12.12 -13.23
N GLY A 87 16.51 11.80 -12.52
CA GLY A 87 15.13 12.10 -12.95
C GLY A 87 14.60 13.43 -12.40
N PRO A 88 13.70 14.15 -13.10
CA PRO A 88 13.17 15.44 -12.68
C PRO A 88 12.20 15.38 -11.48
N ASP A 89 11.85 14.20 -10.96
CA ASP A 89 10.77 14.04 -9.96
C ASP A 89 11.20 13.52 -8.57
N MET A 90 12.48 13.61 -8.22
CA MET A 90 12.96 13.20 -6.89
C MET A 90 13.44 14.36 -6.04
N SER A 91 12.52 15.31 -5.83
CA SER A 91 12.69 16.41 -4.87
C SER A 91 12.11 16.12 -3.48
N TYR A 92 11.65 14.90 -3.20
CA TYR A 92 11.47 14.50 -1.79
C TYR A 92 12.81 14.04 -1.24
N GLU A 93 13.47 15.00 -0.61
CA GLU A 93 14.66 14.85 0.22
C GLU A 93 14.59 13.56 1.06
N TRP A 94 15.76 12.94 1.26
CA TRP A 94 16.03 11.81 2.17
C TRP A 94 15.94 10.40 1.54
N GLY A 95 16.98 10.10 0.77
CA GLY A 95 17.71 8.83 0.65
C GLY A 95 17.07 7.53 1.13
N ALA A 96 17.02 6.56 0.22
CA ALA A 96 17.39 5.15 0.41
C ALA A 96 16.82 4.38 1.63
N HIS A 97 15.72 4.81 2.21
CA HIS A 97 14.94 3.92 3.06
C HIS A 97 13.98 3.15 2.15
N ALA A 98 14.16 1.83 2.06
CA ALA A 98 13.34 0.92 1.26
C ALA A 98 11.82 0.97 1.58
N ALA A 99 11.41 1.76 2.59
CA ALA A 99 10.05 2.02 2.99
C ALA A 99 9.45 3.27 2.31
N SER A 100 9.48 3.31 0.97
CA SER A 100 8.80 4.34 0.20
C SER A 100 7.46 3.85 -0.33
N THR A 101 6.43 4.71 -0.29
CA THR A 101 5.13 4.38 -0.87
C THR A 101 5.08 4.74 -2.36
N VAL A 102 5.00 3.73 -3.22
CA VAL A 102 4.85 3.91 -4.67
C VAL A 102 3.37 4.10 -5.01
N SER A 103 3.03 5.10 -5.83
CA SER A 103 1.65 5.29 -6.28
C SER A 103 1.22 4.16 -7.22
N CYS A 104 0.06 3.53 -6.96
CA CYS A 104 -0.53 2.53 -7.86
C CYS A 104 -0.77 3.11 -9.25
N LEU A 105 -1.11 4.41 -9.30
CA LEU A 105 -1.42 5.11 -10.53
C LEU A 105 -0.20 5.32 -11.42
N VAL A 106 1.03 5.15 -10.94
CA VAL A 106 2.22 5.20 -11.81
C VAL A 106 2.12 4.21 -12.98
N CYS A 107 1.51 3.04 -12.74
CA CYS A 107 1.21 2.06 -13.79
C CYS A 107 -0.26 2.14 -14.23
N HIS A 108 -1.19 2.26 -13.28
CA HIS A 108 -2.62 2.13 -13.54
C HIS A 108 -3.32 3.41 -14.03
N SER A 109 -2.62 4.54 -14.16
CA SER A 109 -3.21 5.77 -14.69
C SER A 109 -3.27 5.80 -16.22
N GLY A 110 -2.73 4.82 -16.93
CA GLY A 110 -2.79 4.79 -18.40
C GLY A 110 -1.87 5.83 -19.08
N PRO A 111 -1.72 5.73 -20.41
CA PRO A 111 -0.63 6.38 -21.15
C PRO A 111 -0.75 7.90 -21.26
N ASN A 112 -1.94 8.45 -21.10
CA ASN A 112 -2.23 9.86 -21.32
C ASN A 112 -2.34 10.66 -20.01
N SER A 113 -2.03 10.04 -18.88
CA SER A 113 -2.13 10.65 -17.56
C SER A 113 -0.80 11.23 -17.07
N GLY A 114 -0.84 12.29 -16.25
CA GLY A 114 0.38 12.91 -15.73
C GLY A 114 1.21 12.02 -14.79
N GLU A 115 0.66 10.96 -14.21
CA GLU A 115 1.37 10.07 -13.27
C GLU A 115 2.07 8.89 -13.95
N GLY A 116 1.55 8.40 -15.09
CA GLY A 116 2.10 7.24 -15.79
C GLY A 116 2.63 7.50 -17.20
N ALA A 117 2.45 8.71 -17.76
CA ALA A 117 2.62 8.97 -19.19
C ALA A 117 4.01 8.71 -19.78
N MET A 118 5.09 8.83 -19.01
CA MET A 118 6.45 8.60 -19.52
C MET A 118 7.36 8.22 -18.36
N HIS A 119 7.77 6.96 -18.30
CA HIS A 119 8.71 6.51 -17.27
C HIS A 119 9.90 5.79 -17.89
N GLU A 120 11.11 6.09 -17.38
CA GLU A 120 12.34 5.45 -17.82
C GLU A 120 12.75 4.35 -16.83
N HIS A 121 13.15 3.18 -17.36
CA HIS A 121 13.67 2.05 -16.57
C HIS A 121 15.19 2.15 -16.44
N HIS A 122 15.69 3.28 -15.94
CA HIS A 122 17.13 3.55 -15.94
C HIS A 122 17.95 2.50 -15.16
N GLU A 123 17.38 1.95 -14.08
CA GLU A 123 18.11 1.05 -13.17
C GLU A 123 17.86 -0.44 -13.41
N VAL A 124 16.67 -0.82 -13.87
CA VAL A 124 16.29 -2.23 -14.04
C VAL A 124 16.53 -2.66 -15.48
N VAL A 125 17.36 -3.68 -15.68
CA VAL A 125 17.51 -4.39 -16.96
C VAL A 125 16.42 -5.46 -17.04
N ALA A 126 15.15 -5.04 -17.02
CA ALA A 126 14.01 -5.94 -17.18
C ALA A 126 13.53 -5.93 -18.63
N ASP A 127 13.03 -7.07 -19.09
CA ASP A 127 12.24 -7.13 -20.31
C ASP A 127 10.96 -6.31 -20.09
N CYS A 128 10.59 -5.46 -21.05
CA CYS A 128 9.35 -4.68 -20.99
C CYS A 128 8.14 -5.60 -20.73
N SER A 129 8.18 -6.85 -21.22
CA SER A 129 7.11 -7.84 -21.03
C SER A 129 6.87 -8.25 -19.58
N VAL A 130 7.80 -7.98 -18.64
CA VAL A 130 7.59 -8.21 -17.20
C VAL A 130 6.48 -7.29 -16.68
N CYS A 131 6.44 -6.04 -17.15
CA CYS A 131 5.43 -5.04 -16.76
C CYS A 131 4.32 -4.88 -17.82
N HIS A 132 4.64 -5.18 -19.08
CA HIS A 132 3.80 -5.05 -20.26
C HIS A 132 3.57 -6.44 -20.88
N SER A 133 2.95 -7.35 -20.13
CA SER A 133 2.57 -8.67 -20.65
C SER A 133 1.16 -8.62 -21.23
N PRO A 134 0.89 -9.19 -22.41
CA PRO A 134 1.76 -10.05 -23.23
C PRO A 134 2.65 -9.33 -24.27
N SER A 135 2.54 -8.01 -24.43
CA SER A 135 3.33 -7.23 -25.39
C SER A 135 3.92 -5.96 -24.78
N PRO A 136 5.17 -5.55 -25.12
CA PRO A 136 5.77 -4.27 -24.71
C PRO A 136 4.96 -3.00 -25.01
N THR A 137 3.91 -3.13 -25.82
CA THR A 137 2.96 -2.07 -26.19
C THR A 137 1.65 -2.12 -25.40
N ASP A 138 1.42 -3.18 -24.62
CA ASP A 138 0.22 -3.38 -23.82
C ASP A 138 0.40 -2.72 -22.46
N TYR A 139 -0.57 -1.90 -22.08
CA TYR A 139 -0.57 -1.22 -20.80
C TYR A 139 -1.13 -2.16 -19.72
N PRO A 140 -0.65 -2.05 -18.47
CA PRO A 140 -1.37 -2.65 -17.34
C PRO A 140 -2.83 -2.18 -17.37
N PRO A 141 -3.77 -2.98 -16.85
CA PRO A 141 -5.18 -2.63 -16.88
C PRO A 141 -5.38 -1.27 -16.22
N VAL A 142 -5.87 -0.33 -17.01
CA VAL A 142 -6.02 1.06 -16.58
C VAL A 142 -7.11 1.15 -15.51
N ALA A 143 -6.87 1.86 -14.41
CA ALA A 143 -7.84 2.18 -13.37
C ALA A 143 -8.82 3.27 -13.85
N GLY A 144 -9.56 2.95 -14.90
CA GLY A 144 -10.58 3.80 -15.50
C GLY A 144 -11.85 3.89 -14.67
N GLY A 145 -12.70 4.83 -15.03
CA GLY A 145 -13.94 5.14 -14.33
C GLY A 145 -13.77 6.22 -13.26
N PHE A 146 -12.56 6.71 -12.98
CA PHE A 146 -12.34 7.76 -11.98
C PHE A 146 -11.91 9.10 -12.59
N GLY A 147 -11.84 9.18 -13.93
CA GLY A 147 -11.29 10.32 -14.68
C GLY A 147 -9.94 10.76 -14.22
N LEU A 148 -9.05 9.78 -14.05
CA LEU A 148 -7.65 9.98 -13.67
C LEU A 148 -6.70 9.55 -14.79
N THR A 149 -7.24 8.95 -15.87
CA THR A 149 -6.40 8.21 -16.82
C THR A 149 -5.95 9.02 -18.03
N GLY A 150 -6.46 10.26 -18.17
CA GLY A 150 -6.23 11.10 -19.33
C GLY A 150 -6.97 10.64 -20.60
N GLU A 151 -7.63 9.48 -20.56
CA GLU A 151 -8.45 8.97 -21.65
C GLU A 151 -9.76 9.76 -21.79
N ALA A 152 -10.16 10.08 -23.03
CA ALA A 152 -11.33 10.92 -23.30
C ALA A 152 -12.66 10.31 -22.79
N ASN A 153 -12.73 8.98 -22.70
CA ASN A 153 -13.91 8.25 -22.21
C ASN A 153 -13.88 8.01 -20.69
N ASP A 154 -12.74 8.24 -20.03
CA ASP A 154 -12.62 8.17 -18.59
C ASP A 154 -13.00 9.53 -17.97
N THR A 155 -14.31 9.79 -17.89
CA THR A 155 -14.83 11.02 -17.28
C THR A 155 -15.08 10.85 -15.78
N GLY A 156 -15.21 9.60 -15.33
CA GLY A 156 -15.66 9.21 -14.00
C GLY A 156 -17.02 9.75 -13.52
N THR A 157 -17.83 10.29 -14.43
CA THR A 157 -19.16 10.86 -14.12
C THR A 157 -20.11 9.85 -13.47
N TYR A 158 -19.92 8.56 -13.74
CA TYR A 158 -20.81 7.50 -13.25
C TYR A 158 -20.20 6.63 -12.16
N ALA A 159 -18.98 6.92 -11.68
CA ALA A 159 -18.36 6.14 -10.63
C ALA A 159 -18.80 6.60 -9.25
N ALA A 160 -19.55 5.73 -8.56
CA ALA A 160 -19.97 5.95 -7.17
C ALA A 160 -18.78 6.19 -6.21
N HIS A 161 -17.61 5.61 -6.52
CA HIS A 161 -16.41 5.72 -5.70
C HIS A 161 -15.43 6.82 -6.15
N ARG A 162 -15.75 7.60 -7.20
CA ARG A 162 -14.83 8.64 -7.72
C ARG A 162 -14.37 9.60 -6.62
N GLN A 163 -15.31 10.09 -5.81
CA GLN A 163 -14.96 11.06 -4.77
C GLN A 163 -14.00 10.46 -3.73
N PHE A 164 -14.17 9.19 -3.37
CA PHE A 164 -13.27 8.51 -2.45
C PHE A 164 -11.83 8.45 -2.98
N VAL A 165 -11.66 8.15 -4.27
CA VAL A 165 -10.35 8.12 -4.93
C VAL A 165 -9.73 9.53 -5.00
N LEU A 166 -10.52 10.55 -5.32
CA LEU A 166 -10.05 11.94 -5.37
C LEU A 166 -9.66 12.48 -3.98
N ASP A 167 -10.43 12.14 -2.94
CA ASP A 167 -10.15 12.54 -1.57
C ASP A 167 -8.89 11.84 -1.04
N ALA A 168 -8.69 10.55 -1.38
CA ALA A 168 -7.45 9.84 -1.08
C ALA A 168 -6.24 10.53 -1.73
N LYS A 169 -6.36 10.89 -3.01
CA LYS A 169 -5.30 11.63 -3.73
C LYS A 169 -4.94 12.99 -3.11
N ASN A 170 -5.89 13.62 -2.42
CA ASN A 170 -5.68 14.87 -1.70
C ASN A 170 -5.24 14.66 -0.24
N ASN A 171 -5.12 13.42 0.23
CA ASN A 171 -4.58 13.08 1.53
C ASN A 171 -3.05 13.04 1.48
N SER A 172 -2.40 13.29 2.61
CA SER A 172 -0.95 13.25 2.75
C SER A 172 -0.43 11.98 3.43
N LEU A 173 -1.29 11.03 3.76
CA LEU A 173 -0.91 9.81 4.47
C LEU A 173 -0.13 8.85 3.57
N MET A 174 -0.54 8.70 2.31
CA MET A 174 0.15 7.94 1.27
C MET A 174 0.29 8.75 -0.01
N THR A 175 1.14 8.27 -0.91
CA THR A 175 1.32 8.88 -2.23
C THR A 175 0.09 8.67 -3.11
N SER A 176 -0.44 9.77 -3.68
CA SER A 176 -1.55 9.75 -4.63
C SER A 176 -2.79 9.02 -4.07
N ALA A 177 -3.56 8.32 -4.90
CA ALA A 177 -4.82 7.68 -4.50
C ALA A 177 -4.65 6.33 -3.76
N ASN A 178 -3.48 6.06 -3.19
CA ASN A 178 -3.13 4.73 -2.66
C ASN A 178 -4.09 4.26 -1.58
N GLU A 179 -4.54 5.12 -0.67
CA GLU A 179 -5.47 4.77 0.41
C GLU A 179 -6.77 4.18 -0.13
N ALA A 180 -7.28 4.72 -1.24
CA ALA A 180 -8.50 4.22 -1.87
C ALA A 180 -8.28 2.87 -2.54
N CYS A 181 -7.12 2.67 -3.18
CA CYS A 181 -6.79 1.41 -3.82
C CYS A 181 -6.57 0.29 -2.79
N ILE A 182 -5.74 0.53 -1.77
CA ILE A 182 -5.42 -0.49 -0.75
C ILE A 182 -6.65 -0.89 0.06
N ALA A 183 -7.60 0.02 0.26
CA ALA A 183 -8.84 -0.24 0.97
C ALA A 183 -9.67 -1.39 0.37
N CYS A 184 -9.48 -1.67 -0.92
CA CYS A 184 -10.23 -2.69 -1.64
C CYS A 184 -9.35 -3.77 -2.28
N HIS A 185 -8.11 -3.44 -2.67
CA HIS A 185 -7.23 -4.32 -3.45
C HIS A 185 -6.13 -5.01 -2.62
N THR A 186 -6.09 -4.81 -1.30
CA THR A 186 -5.10 -5.44 -0.41
C THR A 186 -5.75 -6.07 0.82
N HIS A 187 -4.99 -6.86 1.57
CA HIS A 187 -5.48 -7.44 2.82
C HIS A 187 -5.49 -6.44 4.00
N VAL A 188 -5.11 -5.19 3.76
CA VAL A 188 -5.10 -4.14 4.78
C VAL A 188 -6.52 -3.92 5.32
N PRO A 189 -6.73 -4.10 6.63
CA PRO A 189 -8.03 -3.86 7.23
C PRO A 189 -8.35 -2.36 7.23
N VAL A 190 -9.44 -1.99 6.57
CA VAL A 190 -9.93 -0.61 6.54
C VAL A 190 -11.21 -0.46 7.35
N ARG A 191 -11.22 0.59 8.19
CA ARG A 191 -12.41 1.00 8.93
C ARG A 191 -13.13 2.08 8.13
N ILE A 192 -14.24 1.72 7.51
CA ILE A 192 -15.05 2.66 6.73
C ILE A 192 -16.32 3.01 7.49
N ASN A 193 -16.60 4.31 7.62
CA ASN A 193 -17.83 4.83 8.18
C ASN A 193 -18.74 5.32 7.04
N TRP A 194 -19.71 4.49 6.67
CA TRP A 194 -20.68 4.80 5.63
C TRP A 194 -21.85 5.57 6.23
N SER A 195 -22.19 6.69 5.60
CA SER A 195 -23.38 7.48 5.91
C SER A 195 -24.20 7.64 4.64
N HIS A 196 -25.46 7.23 4.65
CA HIS A 196 -26.37 7.38 3.50
C HIS A 196 -27.78 7.74 3.97
N ALA A 197 -28.60 8.26 3.07
CA ALA A 197 -30.01 8.52 3.36
C ALA A 197 -30.77 7.22 3.64
N VAL A 198 -31.68 7.22 4.60
CA VAL A 198 -32.46 6.03 4.98
C VAL A 198 -33.45 5.66 3.88
N SER A 199 -34.11 6.66 3.30
CA SER A 199 -35.14 6.49 2.28
C SER A 199 -35.00 7.53 1.17
N LEU A 200 -35.37 7.11 -0.05
CA LEU A 200 -35.81 8.00 -1.10
C LEU A 200 -37.33 8.14 -0.96
N GLU A 201 -37.81 9.35 -0.74
CA GLU A 201 -39.23 9.68 -0.59
C GLU A 201 -39.69 10.48 -1.80
N LEU A 202 -40.88 10.16 -2.31
CA LEU A 202 -41.53 10.85 -3.42
C LEU A 202 -43.04 10.71 -3.28
N ASN A 203 -43.78 11.66 -3.82
CA ASN A 203 -45.23 11.57 -3.95
C ASN A 203 -45.56 10.95 -5.30
N ALA A 204 -46.38 9.90 -5.31
CA ALA A 204 -46.91 9.30 -6.52
C ALA A 204 -48.43 9.52 -6.59
N THR A 205 -48.88 10.22 -7.62
CA THR A 205 -50.29 10.54 -7.84
C THR A 205 -50.77 9.86 -9.12
N GLN A 206 -51.87 9.12 -9.05
CA GLN A 206 -52.48 8.52 -10.24
C GLN A 206 -53.49 9.49 -10.86
N ILE A 207 -53.34 9.76 -12.16
CA ILE A 207 -54.30 10.55 -12.95
C ILE A 207 -54.75 9.67 -14.11
N LEU A 208 -56.03 9.29 -14.12
CA LEU A 208 -56.59 8.27 -15.03
C LEU A 208 -55.80 6.95 -14.93
N SER A 209 -55.14 6.53 -16.00
CA SER A 209 -54.31 5.31 -16.08
C SER A 209 -52.81 5.58 -15.99
N GLU A 210 -52.41 6.83 -15.77
CA GLU A 210 -51.00 7.25 -15.71
C GLU A 210 -50.60 7.63 -14.27
N TRP A 211 -49.34 7.43 -13.94
CA TRP A 211 -48.74 7.83 -12.67
C TRP A 211 -47.83 9.02 -12.89
N THR A 212 -48.00 10.07 -12.06
CA THR A 212 -47.07 11.18 -11.96
C THR A 212 -46.34 11.11 -10.63
N THR A 213 -45.06 11.45 -10.63
CA THR A 213 -44.21 11.44 -9.45
C THR A 213 -43.57 12.80 -9.25
N GLU A 214 -43.57 13.31 -8.02
CA GLU A 214 -43.00 14.61 -7.68
C GLU A 214 -42.41 14.60 -6.26
N ASN A 215 -41.75 15.71 -5.88
CA ASN A 215 -41.16 15.91 -4.55
C ASN A 215 -40.16 14.83 -4.13
N TYR A 216 -39.28 14.44 -5.05
CA TYR A 216 -38.16 13.54 -4.75
C TYR A 216 -37.25 14.15 -3.69
N ASN A 217 -37.13 13.48 -2.56
CA ASN A 217 -36.26 13.89 -1.47
C ASN A 217 -35.57 12.69 -0.81
N ALA A 218 -34.36 12.89 -0.32
CA ALA A 218 -33.69 11.94 0.55
C ALA A 218 -34.05 12.24 2.01
N ASN A 219 -34.43 11.23 2.79
CA ASN A 219 -34.83 11.40 4.19
C ASN A 219 -34.06 10.48 5.14
N GLY A 220 -33.82 11.00 6.35
CA GLY A 220 -33.04 10.37 7.40
C GLY A 220 -31.56 10.16 7.06
N THR A 221 -30.79 9.72 8.05
CA THR A 221 -29.39 9.30 7.86
C THR A 221 -29.16 7.97 8.55
N ALA A 222 -28.76 6.96 7.79
CA ALA A 222 -28.26 5.70 8.32
C ALA A 222 -26.74 5.73 8.34
N VAL A 223 -26.16 5.31 9.47
CA VAL A 223 -24.72 5.13 9.63
C VAL A 223 -24.41 3.64 9.76
N ARG A 224 -23.38 3.18 9.06
CA ARG A 224 -22.86 1.81 9.10
C ARG A 224 -21.35 1.84 9.14
N ILE A 225 -20.77 1.15 10.12
CA ILE A 225 -19.32 0.94 10.20
C ILE A 225 -19.03 -0.45 9.65
N VAL A 226 -18.16 -0.51 8.65
CA VAL A 226 -17.68 -1.76 8.05
C VAL A 226 -16.17 -1.83 8.26
N TRP A 227 -15.68 -3.03 8.55
CA TRP A 227 -14.25 -3.35 8.61
C TRP A 227 -13.93 -4.26 7.43
N GLY A 228 -13.44 -3.74 6.32
CA GLY A 228 -13.19 -4.52 5.11
C GLY A 228 -11.72 -4.87 4.90
N ASN A 229 -11.47 -5.93 4.14
CA ASN A 229 -10.20 -6.22 3.45
C ASN A 229 -10.54 -6.69 2.01
N ALA A 230 -9.55 -7.07 1.19
CA ALA A 230 -9.75 -7.53 -0.20
C ALA A 230 -10.78 -8.66 -0.38
N GLU A 231 -11.15 -9.40 0.67
CA GLU A 231 -12.12 -10.51 0.60
C GLU A 231 -13.57 -10.03 0.76
N GLY A 232 -13.80 -8.74 1.05
CA GLY A 232 -15.14 -8.17 1.19
C GLY A 232 -15.95 -8.66 2.39
N THR A 233 -15.43 -9.61 3.17
CA THR A 233 -16.06 -10.14 4.39
C THR A 233 -15.72 -9.26 5.59
N GLY A 234 -16.36 -8.09 5.65
CA GLY A 234 -16.26 -7.23 6.81
C GLY A 234 -17.31 -7.52 7.86
N GLY A 235 -16.87 -7.93 9.05
CA GLY A 235 -17.75 -8.12 10.21
C GLY A 235 -18.58 -6.86 10.49
N LEU A 236 -19.91 -7.03 10.52
CA LEU A 236 -20.87 -5.97 10.79
C LEU A 236 -20.92 -5.68 12.30
N LEU A 237 -20.84 -4.40 12.68
CA LEU A 237 -21.28 -3.96 14.02
C LEU A 237 -22.61 -3.21 13.87
N TYR A 238 -23.71 -3.88 14.22
CA TYR A 238 -24.99 -3.24 14.47
C TYR A 238 -25.11 -2.99 15.98
N ASN A 239 -25.18 -1.73 16.40
CA ASN A 239 -25.59 -1.33 17.74
C ASN A 239 -24.82 -1.99 18.92
N GLY A 240 -23.48 -1.95 18.89
CA GLY A 240 -22.65 -2.18 20.07
C GLY A 240 -22.61 -3.60 20.66
N THR A 241 -23.20 -4.60 20.01
CA THR A 241 -23.11 -6.00 20.46
C THR A 241 -22.30 -6.81 19.45
N THR A 242 -21.12 -7.26 19.87
CA THR A 242 -20.19 -8.05 19.06
C THR A 242 -20.76 -9.45 18.81
N THR A 243 -21.02 -9.78 17.54
CA THR A 243 -20.90 -11.17 17.08
C THR A 243 -19.68 -11.23 16.16
N LYS A 244 -18.56 -11.68 16.72
CA LYS A 244 -17.41 -12.10 15.92
C LYS A 244 -17.79 -13.42 15.25
N SER A 245 -17.87 -13.45 13.92
CA SER A 245 -17.52 -14.65 13.16
C SER A 245 -16.21 -14.36 12.43
N TRP A 246 -15.18 -14.00 13.21
CA TRP A 246 -13.81 -14.05 12.75
C TRP A 246 -13.24 -15.33 13.30
N GLY A 247 -12.78 -16.22 12.42
CA GLY A 247 -12.11 -17.45 12.80
C GLY A 247 -11.00 -17.17 13.82
N THR A 248 -10.66 -18.19 14.59
CA THR A 248 -9.75 -18.17 15.75
C THR A 248 -8.27 -17.91 15.39
N GLY A 249 -7.99 -17.08 14.40
CA GLY A 249 -6.65 -16.60 14.12
C GLY A 249 -6.24 -15.57 15.16
N THR A 250 -5.43 -16.01 16.13
CA THR A 250 -4.53 -15.11 16.84
C THR A 250 -3.45 -14.66 15.86
N TRP A 251 -3.40 -13.37 15.56
CA TRP A 251 -2.28 -12.75 14.84
C TRP A 251 -1.05 -12.69 15.76
N PRO A 252 0.18 -12.78 15.21
CA PRO A 252 1.42 -12.48 15.94
C PRO A 252 1.49 -11.02 16.41
#